data_AF-A0A7V4G1Q1-F1
#
_entry.id   AF-A0A7V4G1Q1-F1
#
_cell.length_a   1.000
_cell.length_b   1.000
_cell.length_c   1.000
_cell.angle_alpha   90.00
_cell.angle_beta   90.00
_cell.angle_gamma   90.00
#
_symmetry.space_group_name_H-M   'P 1'
#
loop_
_entity.id
_entity.type
_entity.pdbx_description
1 polymer ?
#
loop_
_entity_poly.entity_id
_entity_poly.type
_entity_poly.pdbx_seq_one_letter_code
_entity_poly.pdbx_strand_id
1 'polypeptide(L)'
;MNVVNTWEEIPVFTCEHDEAKFWQTHRLDSRLLSQSLLTADQSESTTISLRMDPRMLARIKRLARTRYLGYQSMMKQWIAERLEAELRGNR
;
A
#
# COMPACT_ATOMS: atom_id res chain seq x y z
N MET A 1 31.07 -15.99 7.42
CA MET A 1 29.94 -15.29 6.77
C MET A 1 29.79 -13.95 7.45
N ASN A 2 30.13 -12.87 6.76
CA ASN A 2 29.95 -11.50 7.26
C ASN A 2 28.48 -11.10 7.15
N VAL A 3 27.97 -10.37 8.13
CA VAL A 3 26.56 -9.94 8.14
C VAL A 3 26.52 -8.46 7.79
N VAL A 4 25.82 -8.13 6.70
CA VAL A 4 25.58 -6.77 6.26
C VAL A 4 24.43 -6.19 7.07
N ASN A 5 24.70 -5.15 7.84
CA ASN A 5 23.71 -4.51 8.72
C ASN A 5 23.16 -3.20 8.15
N THR A 6 23.83 -2.64 7.15
CA THR A 6 23.48 -1.35 6.52
C THR A 6 23.60 -1.44 5.00
N TRP A 7 22.69 -0.82 4.25
CA TRP A 7 22.72 -0.81 2.77
C TRP A 7 23.97 -0.13 2.19
N GLU A 8 24.61 0.76 2.95
CA GLU A 8 25.85 1.47 2.58
C GLU A 8 27.08 0.54 2.51
N GLU A 9 27.02 -0.62 3.17
CA GLU A 9 28.09 -1.62 3.14
C GLU A 9 28.10 -2.44 1.83
N ILE A 10 27.05 -2.33 1.02
CA ILE A 10 26.95 -3.00 -0.28
C ILE A 10 27.61 -2.09 -1.34
N PRO A 11 28.76 -2.49 -1.92
CA PRO A 11 29.40 -1.69 -2.95
C PRO A 11 28.58 -1.71 -4.25
N VAL A 12 28.73 -0.68 -5.07
CA VAL A 12 28.16 -0.66 -6.42
C VAL A 12 28.95 -1.63 -7.30
N PHE A 13 28.34 -2.74 -7.67
CA PHE A 13 28.98 -3.76 -8.50
C PHE A 13 29.01 -3.31 -9.97
N THR A 14 30.17 -3.46 -10.61
CA THR A 14 30.34 -3.21 -12.05
C THR A 14 30.18 -4.48 -12.88
N CYS A 15 30.23 -5.67 -12.25
CA CYS A 15 29.99 -6.94 -12.92
C CYS A 15 29.33 -7.98 -11.99
N GLU A 16 28.58 -8.92 -12.57
CA GLU A 16 27.86 -9.97 -11.84
C GLU A 16 28.81 -10.96 -11.13
N HIS A 17 30.03 -11.14 -11.63
CA HIS A 17 31.01 -12.04 -11.02
C HIS A 17 31.48 -11.53 -9.64
N ASP A 18 31.69 -10.23 -9.52
CA ASP A 18 32.09 -9.59 -8.26
C ASP A 18 30.95 -9.62 -7.23
N GLU A 19 29.71 -9.45 -7.69
CA GLU A 19 28.51 -9.59 -6.87
C GLU A 19 28.37 -11.03 -6.32
N ALA A 20 28.53 -12.05 -7.16
CA ALA A 20 28.45 -13.44 -6.73
C ALA A 20 29.53 -13.78 -5.68
N LYS A 21 30.75 -13.26 -5.82
CA LYS A 21 31.83 -13.43 -4.85
C LYS A 21 31.54 -12.73 -3.52
N PHE A 22 30.92 -11.56 -3.59
CA PHE A 22 30.46 -10.82 -2.40
C PHE A 22 29.40 -11.62 -1.64
N TRP A 23 28.36 -12.12 -2.30
CA TRP A 23 27.28 -12.90 -1.65
C TRP A 23 27.68 -14.29 -1.16
N GLN A 24 28.77 -14.86 -1.67
CA GLN A 24 29.36 -16.08 -1.10
C GLN A 24 29.93 -15.87 0.31
N THR A 25 30.37 -14.64 0.61
CA THR A 25 31.03 -14.29 1.87
C THR A 25 30.15 -13.46 2.80
N HIS A 26 29.16 -12.76 2.25
CA HIS A 26 28.28 -11.84 2.95
C HIS A 26 26.82 -12.34 2.93
N ARG A 27 26.12 -12.15 4.05
CA ARG A 27 24.67 -12.39 4.18
C ARG A 27 24.00 -11.12 4.70
N LEU A 28 22.76 -10.87 4.29
CA LEU A 28 21.98 -9.76 4.83
C LEU A 28 21.51 -10.08 6.26
N ASP A 29 21.54 -9.09 7.15
CA ASP A 29 20.88 -9.20 8.44
C ASP A 29 19.36 -9.34 8.26
N SER A 30 18.72 -10.16 9.08
CA SER A 30 17.28 -10.39 8.99
C SER A 30 16.46 -9.13 9.28
N ARG A 31 16.99 -8.19 10.09
CA ARG A 31 16.34 -6.89 10.32
C ARG A 31 16.48 -5.96 9.14
N LEU A 32 17.62 -5.96 8.45
CA LEU A 32 17.81 -5.18 7.22
C LEU A 32 16.87 -5.68 6.11
N LEU A 33 16.76 -7.00 5.96
CA LEU A 33 15.81 -7.62 5.04
C LEU A 33 14.36 -7.25 5.40
N SER A 34 14.01 -7.30 6.68
CA SER A 34 12.68 -6.92 7.17
C SER A 34 12.35 -5.44 6.96
N GLN A 35 13.35 -4.55 6.93
CA GLN A 35 13.16 -3.13 6.63
C GLN A 35 13.01 -2.85 5.12
N SER A 36 13.56 -3.73 4.26
CA SER A 36 13.36 -3.63 2.79
C SER A 36 11.99 -4.11 2.34
N LEU A 37 11.34 -4.95 3.16
CA LEU A 37 9.91 -5.12 3.10
C LEU A 37 9.33 -3.78 3.58
N LEU A 38 9.20 -2.83 2.64
CA LEU A 38 8.18 -1.80 2.73
C LEU A 38 6.91 -2.57 3.08
N THR A 39 6.56 -2.59 4.37
CA THR A 39 5.22 -2.90 4.82
C THR A 39 4.42 -1.89 4.05
N ALA A 40 3.82 -2.32 2.93
CA ALA A 40 2.88 -1.52 2.20
C ALA A 40 1.99 -0.97 3.28
N ASP A 41 2.02 0.34 3.46
CA ASP A 41 1.26 1.06 4.46
C ASP A 41 -0.19 0.69 4.16
N GLN A 42 -0.65 -0.41 4.77
CA GLN A 42 -1.98 -0.93 4.62
C GLN A 42 -2.75 0.03 5.48
N SER A 43 -2.99 1.23 4.91
CA SER A 43 -3.74 2.32 5.50
C SER A 43 -4.84 1.69 6.32
N GLU A 44 -4.70 1.71 7.65
CA GLU A 44 -5.50 0.83 8.50
C GLU A 44 -6.97 1.16 8.26
N SER A 45 -7.66 0.29 7.53
CA SER A 45 -9.04 0.56 7.17
C SER A 45 -9.87 0.38 8.43
N THR A 46 -10.26 1.48 9.05
CA THR A 46 -11.08 1.44 10.25
C THR A 46 -12.51 1.05 9.87
N THR A 47 -13.03 -0.01 10.49
CA THR A 47 -14.42 -0.43 10.27
C THR A 47 -15.36 0.50 11.02
N ILE A 48 -16.26 1.15 10.31
CA ILE A 48 -17.30 2.01 10.88
C ILE A 48 -18.69 1.41 10.66
N SER A 49 -19.61 1.64 11.59
CA SER A 49 -21.04 1.32 11.42
C SER A 49 -21.81 2.56 10.98
N LEU A 50 -22.33 2.57 9.75
CA LEU A 50 -23.16 3.65 9.20
C LEU A 50 -24.58 3.14 8.94
N ARG A 51 -25.59 3.84 9.48
CA ARG A 51 -27.00 3.58 9.18
C ARG A 51 -27.43 4.36 7.94
N MET A 52 -28.17 3.72 7.05
CA MET A 52 -28.66 4.33 5.82
C MET A 52 -30.02 3.76 5.45
N ASP A 53 -30.80 4.54 4.69
CA ASP A 53 -32.08 4.10 4.15
C ASP A 53 -31.90 2.87 3.24
N PRO A 54 -32.69 1.79 3.42
CA PRO A 54 -32.57 0.57 2.61
C PRO A 54 -32.75 0.79 1.10
N ARG A 55 -33.62 1.72 0.70
CA ARG A 55 -33.86 2.06 -0.71
C ARG A 55 -32.66 2.78 -1.30
N MET A 56 -32.02 3.65 -0.52
CA MET A 56 -30.78 4.30 -0.91
C MET A 56 -29.66 3.27 -1.13
N LEU A 57 -29.47 2.35 -0.18
CA LEU A 57 -28.47 1.28 -0.32
C LEU A 57 -28.73 0.40 -1.55
N ALA A 58 -29.99 0.06 -1.84
CA ALA A 58 -30.35 -0.71 -3.03
C ALA A 58 -29.98 0.03 -4.33
N ARG A 59 -30.21 1.35 -4.39
CA ARG A 59 -29.81 2.18 -5.54
C ARG A 59 -28.29 2.21 -5.74
N ILE A 60 -27.53 2.34 -4.65
CA ILE A 60 -26.06 2.34 -4.67
C ILE A 60 -25.55 0.98 -5.18
N LYS A 61 -26.07 -0.14 -4.65
CA LYS A 61 -25.69 -1.49 -5.10
C LYS A 61 -25.96 -1.70 -6.59
N ARG A 62 -27.11 -1.23 -7.09
CA ARG A 62 -27.44 -1.33 -8.52
C ARG A 62 -26.45 -0.56 -9.39
N LEU A 63 -26.12 0.68 -8.99
CA LEU A 63 -25.18 1.51 -9.73
C LEU A 63 -23.75 0.94 -9.70
N ALA A 64 -23.31 0.43 -8.55
CA ALA A 64 -22.00 -0.21 -8.41
C ALA A 64 -21.85 -1.41 -9.35
N ARG A 65 -22.89 -2.23 -9.46
CA ARG A 65 -22.93 -3.37 -10.38
C ARG A 65 -22.79 -2.94 -11.84
N THR A 66 -23.45 -1.86 -12.25
CA THR A 66 -23.32 -1.31 -13.61
C THR A 66 -21.90 -0.84 -13.93
N ARG A 67 -21.13 -0.45 -12.90
CA ARG A 67 -19.73 -0.01 -13.03
C ARG A 67 -18.72 -1.12 -12.73
N TYR A 68 -19.16 -2.37 -12.56
CA TYR A 68 -18.31 -3.51 -12.20
C TYR A 68 -17.48 -3.28 -10.92
N LEU A 69 -18.03 -2.53 -9.96
CA LEU A 69 -17.39 -2.21 -8.68
C LEU A 69 -18.19 -2.77 -7.50
N GLY A 70 -17.50 -3.07 -6.40
CA GLY A 70 -18.16 -3.34 -5.12
C GLY A 70 -18.80 -2.07 -4.56
N TYR A 71 -20.01 -2.19 -3.98
CA TYR A 71 -20.73 -1.03 -3.44
C TYR A 71 -19.95 -0.30 -2.33
N GLN A 72 -19.18 -1.05 -1.52
CA GLN A 72 -18.29 -0.47 -0.50
C GLN A 72 -17.16 0.34 -1.12
N SER A 73 -16.51 -0.17 -2.16
CA SER A 73 -15.47 0.56 -2.90
C SER A 73 -16.01 1.83 -3.55
N MET A 74 -17.20 1.74 -4.16
CA MET A 74 -17.86 2.89 -4.76
C MET A 74 -18.21 3.97 -3.72
N MET A 75 -18.71 3.57 -2.54
CA MET A 75 -18.97 4.52 -1.45
C MET A 75 -17.69 5.19 -0.95
N LYS A 76 -16.58 4.43 -0.80
CA LYS A 76 -15.29 5.01 -0.41
C LYS A 76 -14.82 6.07 -1.41
N GLN A 77 -14.91 5.78 -2.70
CA GLN A 77 -14.51 6.70 -3.76
C GLN A 77 -15.33 7.99 -3.73
N TRP A 78 -16.66 7.90 -3.64
CA TRP A 78 -17.52 9.10 -3.58
C TRP A 78 -17.28 9.97 -2.34
N ILE A 79 -17.04 9.34 -1.18
CA ILE A 79 -16.71 10.08 0.04
C ILE A 79 -15.37 10.81 -0.12
N ALA A 80 -14.36 10.14 -0.69
CA ALA A 80 -13.06 10.76 -0.96
C ALA A 80 -13.20 11.94 -1.94
N GLU A 81 -13.90 11.76 -3.06
CA GLU A 81 -14.16 12.82 -4.05
C GLU A 81 -14.85 14.04 -3.41
N ARG A 82 -15.89 13.80 -2.58
CA ARG A 82 -16.59 14.89 -1.90
C ARG A 82 -15.70 15.58 -0.86
N LEU A 83 -14.92 14.82 -0.09
CA LEU A 83 -14.01 15.36 0.91
C LEU A 83 -12.94 16.26 0.26
N GLU A 84 -12.33 15.81 -0.83
CA GLU A 84 -11.36 16.61 -1.58
C GLU A 84 -11.99 17.88 -2.18
N ALA A 85 -13.23 17.80 -2.63
CA ALA A 85 -13.95 18.97 -3.15
C ALA A 85 -14.19 20.01 -2.05
N GLU A 86 -14.62 19.59 -0.86
CA GLU A 86 -14.81 20.48 0.29
C GLU A 86 -13.49 21.10 0.76
N LEU A 87 -12.42 20.30 0.83
CA LEU A 87 -11.10 20.80 1.22
C LEU A 87 -10.52 21.81 0.22
N ARG A 88 -10.82 21.65 -1.08
CA ARG A 88 -10.41 22.59 -2.13
C ARG A 88 -11.26 23.85 -2.16
N GLY A 89 -12.56 23.76 -1.87
CA GLY A 89 -13.48 24.89 -1.86
C GLY A 89 -13.41 25.77 -0.60
N ASN A 90 -12.74 25.30 0.46
CA ASN A 90 -12.58 26.02 1.73
C ASN A 90 -11.20 26.72 1.87
N ARG A 91 -10.56 27.04 0.74
CA ARG A 91 -9.38 27.91 0.59
C ARG A 91 -9.71 29.07 -0.32
#